data_AF-A0A2V8PZ02-F1
#
_entry.id   AF-A0A2V8PZ02-F1
#
_cell.length_a   1.000
_cell.length_b   1.000
_cell.length_c   1.000
_cell.angle_alpha   90.00
_cell.angle_beta   90.00
_cell.angle_gamma   90.00
#
_symmetry.space_group_name_H-M   'P 1'
#
loop_
_entity.id
_entity.type
_entity.pdbx_description
1 polymer ?
#
loop_
_entity_poly.entity_id
_entity_poly.type
_entity_poly.pdbx_seq_one_letter_code
_entity_poly.pdbx_strand_id
1 'polypeptide(L)'
;MLLPARRDITAKRVFRSGVGSPSGGKQMGTVYAELELANAGDLFMHRRGLLPEDKVKRMNIDAFVDSGSYMLIITEHVQQQLDLPF
;
A
#
# COMPACT_ATOMS: atom_id res chain seq x y z
N MET A 1 20.22 -39.98 1.78
CA MET A 1 21.21 -39.01 1.29
C MET A 1 20.43 -37.77 0.85
N LEU A 2 20.45 -36.71 1.64
CA LEU A 2 19.78 -35.43 1.38
C LEU A 2 20.89 -34.40 1.19
N LEU A 3 20.88 -33.65 0.09
CA LEU A 3 21.83 -32.55 -0.13
C LEU A 3 21.48 -31.37 0.80
N PRO A 4 22.46 -30.69 1.42
CA PRO A 4 22.18 -29.51 2.24
C PRO A 4 21.82 -28.30 1.37
N ALA A 5 20.81 -27.54 1.80
CA ALA A 5 20.47 -26.25 1.22
C ALA A 5 21.63 -25.26 1.45
N ARG A 6 22.21 -24.75 0.34
CA ARG A 6 23.21 -23.68 0.38
C ARG A 6 22.55 -22.38 0.84
N ARG A 7 23.22 -21.67 1.75
CA ARG A 7 22.68 -20.58 2.55
C ARG A 7 23.44 -19.30 2.28
N ASP A 8 23.57 -18.94 1.00
CA ASP A 8 24.39 -17.80 0.62
C ASP A 8 23.63 -17.01 -0.46
N ILE A 9 23.02 -15.88 -0.10
CA ILE A 9 23.03 -14.61 -0.83
C ILE A 9 22.25 -13.60 0.01
N THR A 10 23.01 -12.65 0.53
CA THR A 10 22.66 -11.45 1.26
C THR A 10 21.49 -10.69 0.63
N ALA A 11 20.52 -10.31 1.46
CA ALA A 11 19.47 -9.36 1.11
C ALA A 11 20.07 -8.05 0.56
N LYS A 12 19.72 -7.69 -0.68
CA LYS A 12 19.79 -6.32 -1.16
C LYS A 12 18.39 -5.90 -1.59
N ARG A 13 17.63 -5.37 -0.63
CA ARG A 13 16.46 -4.53 -0.94
C ARG A 13 17.02 -3.24 -1.53
N VAL A 14 17.06 -3.16 -2.85
CA VAL A 14 17.47 -1.94 -3.55
C VAL A 14 16.30 -0.96 -3.46
N PHE A 15 16.33 -0.09 -2.46
CA PHE A 15 15.44 1.06 -2.36
C PHE A 15 15.87 2.08 -3.42
N ARG A 16 15.09 2.24 -4.50
CA ARG A 16 15.27 3.33 -5.45
C ARG A 16 14.31 4.45 -5.07
N SER A 17 14.83 5.45 -4.36
CA SER A 17 14.19 6.75 -4.28
C SER A 17 14.26 7.43 -5.64
N GLY A 18 13.12 7.65 -6.28
CA GLY A 18 13.04 8.40 -7.53
C GLY A 18 11.59 8.56 -7.97
N VAL A 19 11.00 9.70 -7.64
CA VAL A 19 9.70 10.15 -8.17
C VAL A 19 9.78 10.15 -9.71
N GLY A 20 9.18 9.14 -10.32
CA GLY A 20 8.94 9.05 -11.75
C GLY A 20 7.45 9.26 -12.01
N SER A 21 7.10 10.35 -12.72
CA SER A 21 5.74 10.60 -13.19
C SER A 21 5.30 9.45 -14.12
N PRO A 22 4.16 8.76 -13.87
CA PRO A 22 3.67 7.79 -14.83
C PRO A 22 3.01 8.57 -15.96
N SER A 23 3.75 8.78 -17.06
CA SER A 23 3.21 9.35 -18.28
C SER A 23 2.20 8.38 -18.90
N GLY A 24 0.91 8.63 -18.68
CA GLY A 24 -0.17 7.93 -19.37
C GLY A 24 -0.24 8.35 -20.83
N GLY A 25 0.59 7.76 -21.69
CA GLY A 25 0.59 7.98 -23.14
C GLY A 25 0.57 6.67 -23.89
N LYS A 26 -0.48 6.43 -24.70
CA LYS A 26 -0.76 5.38 -25.73
C LYS A 26 -0.29 3.91 -25.50
N GLN A 27 0.41 3.59 -24.43
CA GLN A 27 0.93 2.29 -24.00
C GLN A 27 0.97 2.30 -22.46
N MET A 28 -0.20 2.37 -21.80
CA MET A 28 -0.24 2.11 -20.36
C MET A 28 -0.06 0.61 -20.14
N GLY A 29 1.13 0.21 -19.67
CA GLY A 29 1.41 -1.15 -19.18
C GLY A 29 0.87 -1.35 -17.75
N THR A 30 1.30 -2.43 -17.08
CA THR A 30 1.01 -2.67 -15.66
C THR A 30 1.67 -1.57 -14.81
N VAL A 31 0.87 -0.65 -14.28
CA VAL A 31 1.35 0.43 -13.42
C VAL A 31 1.09 0.08 -11.96
N TYR A 32 2.13 0.19 -11.14
CA TYR A 32 2.03 0.16 -9.69
C TYR A 32 2.29 1.56 -9.14
N ALA A 33 1.59 1.90 -8.06
CA ALA A 33 1.80 3.13 -7.32
C ALA A 33 1.93 2.84 -5.83
N GLU A 34 2.87 3.53 -5.18
CA GLU A 34 2.93 3.60 -3.73
C GLU A 34 1.82 4.52 -3.23
N LEU A 35 0.96 4.02 -2.35
CA LEU A 35 -0.16 4.76 -1.77
C LEU A 35 -0.11 4.70 -0.23
N GLU A 36 -0.48 5.78 0.43
CA GLU A 36 -0.89 5.73 1.84
C GLU A 36 -2.41 5.56 1.91
N LEU A 37 -2.86 4.52 2.59
CA LEU A 37 -4.25 4.35 2.98
C LEU A 37 -4.45 4.76 4.44
N ALA A 38 -5.60 5.36 4.73
CA ALA A 38 -5.98 5.78 6.08
C ALA A 38 -7.44 5.44 6.36
N ASN A 39 -7.75 5.14 7.62
CA ASN A 39 -9.14 4.99 8.05
C ASN A 39 -9.84 6.36 8.02
N ALA A 40 -10.85 6.50 7.15
CA ALA A 40 -11.57 7.75 6.95
C ALA A 40 -12.42 8.16 8.18
N GLY A 41 -12.93 7.19 8.94
CA GLY A 41 -13.65 7.44 10.19
C GLY A 41 -12.73 7.99 11.28
N ASP A 42 -11.55 7.40 11.44
CA ASP A 42 -10.52 7.90 12.37
C ASP A 42 -10.08 9.32 11.99
N LEU A 43 -9.86 9.58 10.70
CA LEU A 43 -9.56 10.93 10.19
C LEU A 43 -10.67 11.93 10.51
N PHE A 44 -11.93 11.54 10.38
CA PHE A 44 -13.07 12.40 10.70
C PHE A 44 -13.11 12.73 12.20
N MET A 45 -12.92 11.73 13.06
CA MET A 45 -12.88 11.92 14.51
C MET A 45 -11.71 12.81 14.94
N HIS A 46 -10.54 12.64 14.32
CA HIS A 46 -9.37 13.49 14.56
C HIS A 46 -9.65 14.95 14.20
N ARG A 47 -10.24 15.22 13.02
CA ARG A 47 -10.64 16.57 12.60
C ARG A 47 -11.62 17.24 13.56
N ARG A 48 -12.36 16.47 14.36
CA ARG A 48 -13.29 16.95 15.39
C ARG A 48 -12.66 17.06 16.78
N GLY A 49 -11.37 16.74 16.93
CA GLY A 49 -10.67 16.74 18.21
C GLY A 49 -11.04 15.56 19.12
N LEU A 50 -11.69 14.52 18.56
CA LEU A 50 -12.15 13.35 19.31
C LEU A 50 -11.16 12.19 19.29
N LEU A 51 -10.16 12.25 18.41
CA LEU A 51 -9.11 11.25 18.27
C LEU A 51 -7.74 11.93 18.11
N PRO A 52 -6.71 11.56 18.88
CA PRO A 52 -5.34 12.03 18.64
C PRO A 52 -4.83 11.61 17.25
N GLU A 53 -3.97 12.41 16.64
CA GLU A 53 -3.46 12.16 15.28
C GLU A 53 -2.69 10.83 15.19
N ASP A 54 -1.90 10.50 16.21
CA ASP A 54 -1.11 9.27 16.32
C ASP A 54 -1.98 8.01 16.45
N LYS A 55 -3.28 8.18 16.68
CA LYS A 55 -4.26 7.09 16.75
C LYS A 55 -5.03 6.89 15.45
N VAL A 56 -4.83 7.74 14.44
CA VAL A 56 -5.40 7.52 13.11
C VAL A 56 -4.68 6.36 12.44
N LYS A 57 -5.40 5.28 12.13
CA LYS A 57 -4.81 4.11 11.47
C LYS A 57 -4.45 4.43 10.01
N ARG A 58 -3.21 4.13 9.64
CA ARG A 58 -2.64 4.35 8.31
C ARG A 58 -1.71 3.21 7.93
N MET A 59 -1.56 2.94 6.64
CA MET A 59 -0.56 2.03 6.12
C MET A 59 -0.14 2.39 4.70
N ASN A 60 1.14 2.15 4.39
CA ASN A 60 1.63 2.27 3.01
C ASN A 60 1.48 0.93 2.28
N ILE A 61 1.05 0.99 1.03
CA ILE A 61 0.90 -0.17 0.16
C ILE A 61 1.43 0.12 -1.25
N ASP A 62 1.84 -0.95 -1.93
CA ASP A 62 2.02 -0.95 -3.38
C ASP A 62 0.71 -1.42 -4.01
N ALA A 63 0.05 -0.54 -4.77
CA ALA A 63 -1.24 -0.83 -5.39
C ALA A 63 -1.12 -0.94 -6.90
N PHE A 64 -1.82 -1.92 -7.49
CA PHE A 64 -2.00 -2.01 -8.92
C PHE A 64 -3.01 -0.94 -9.39
N VAL A 65 -2.64 -0.18 -10.41
CA VAL A 65 -3.50 0.87 -10.97
C VAL A 65 -4.26 0.31 -12.17
N ASP A 66 -5.59 0.26 -12.04
CA ASP A 66 -6.51 -0.12 -13.11
C ASP A 66 -7.46 1.04 -13.42
N SER A 67 -7.26 1.68 -14.58
CA SER A 67 -8.12 2.77 -15.04
C SER A 67 -9.53 2.34 -15.43
N GLY A 68 -9.77 1.03 -15.61
CA GLY A 68 -11.09 0.46 -15.88
C GLY A 68 -11.91 0.21 -14.61
N SER A 69 -11.29 0.29 -13.43
CA SER A 69 -11.96 0.04 -12.15
C SER A 69 -12.69 1.27 -11.63
N TYR A 70 -13.95 1.10 -11.20
CA TYR A 70 -14.74 2.16 -10.55
C TYR A 70 -14.46 2.31 -9.06
N MET A 71 -13.98 1.23 -8.41
CA MET A 71 -13.78 1.16 -6.96
C MET A 71 -12.36 0.71 -6.62
N LEU A 72 -11.88 1.19 -5.47
CA LEU A 72 -10.71 0.62 -4.81
C LEU A 72 -11.11 -0.74 -4.20
N ILE A 73 -10.39 -1.78 -4.58
CA ILE A 73 -10.49 -3.11 -3.96
C ILE A 73 -9.28 -3.29 -3.05
N ILE A 74 -9.52 -3.64 -1.80
CA ILE A 74 -8.49 -3.92 -0.81
C ILE A 74 -8.59 -5.38 -0.34
N THR A 75 -7.48 -5.92 0.14
CA THR A 75 -7.45 -7.26 0.72
C THR A 75 -8.00 -7.25 2.16
N GLU A 76 -8.45 -8.40 2.66
CA GLU A 76 -8.86 -8.56 4.07
C GLU A 76 -7.75 -8.16 5.05
N HIS A 77 -6.48 -8.39 4.70
CA HIS A 77 -5.35 -7.95 5.50
C HIS A 77 -5.32 -6.41 5.64
N VAL A 78 -5.50 -5.67 4.54
CA VAL A 78 -5.54 -4.19 4.57
C VAL A 78 -6.76 -3.71 5.36
N GLN A 79 -7.91 -4.33 5.16
CA GLN A 79 -9.13 -4.04 5.91
C GLN A 79 -8.92 -4.17 7.42
N GLN A 80 -8.29 -5.26 7.88
CA GLN A 80 -8.01 -5.52 9.30
C GLN A 80 -7.00 -4.52 9.88
N GLN A 81 -5.91 -4.23 9.16
CA GLN A 81 -4.90 -3.25 9.61
C GLN A 81 -5.48 -1.84 9.74
N LEU A 82 -6.44 -1.49 8.88
CA LEU A 82 -7.14 -0.20 8.92
C LEU A 82 -8.40 -0.22 9.79
N ASP A 83 -8.75 -1.35 10.42
CA ASP A 83 -9.92 -1.49 11.29
C ASP A 83 -11.23 -1.05 10.60
N LEU A 84 -11.42 -1.54 9.37
CA LEU A 84 -12.60 -1.24 8.55
C LEU A 84 -13.70 -2.30 8.76
N PRO A 85 -15.00 -1.93 8.65
CA PRO A 85 -16.12 -2.87 8.82
C PRO A 85 -16.17 -3.95 7.71
N PHE A 86 -16.88 -5.04 8.00
CA PHE A 86 -17.11 -6.19 7.09
C PHE A 86 -18.32 -5.99 6.18
#